data_AF-A0A1A8LKD7-F1
#
_entry.id   AF-A0A1A8LKD7-F1
#
_cell.length_a   1.000
_cell.length_b   1.000
_cell.length_c   1.000
_cell.angle_alpha   90.00
_cell.angle_beta   90.00
_cell.angle_gamma   90.00
#
_symmetry.space_group_name_H-M   'P 1'
#
loop_
_entity.id
_entity.type
_entity.pdbx_description
1 polymer ?
#
loop_
_entity_poly.entity_id
_entity_poly.type
_entity_poly.pdbx_seq_one_letter_code
_entity_poly.pdbx_strand_id
1 'polypeptide(L)'
;CPDLYIGETKQPLHKRMAQHRRATSTGQDSAVHLHLKDKGHSFEDANVHILDREDRWFERGVKEAIYVHCEQPSLNRGGGLRHQLSAIYNPVLRSLPRCLNAHAYPGPSDLRNSHDRVGPGFTMSSPETLAE
;
A
#
# COMPACT_ATOMS: atom_id res chain seq x y z
N CYS A 1 16.58 -3.47 13.49
CA CYS A 1 16.15 -4.83 13.91
C CYS A 1 15.64 -5.59 12.68
N PRO A 2 15.49 -6.92 12.73
CA PRO A 2 14.90 -7.69 11.63
C PRO A 2 13.36 -7.62 11.58
N ASP A 3 12.75 -6.72 12.35
CA ASP A 3 11.30 -6.60 12.39
C ASP A 3 10.76 -6.03 11.07
N LEU A 4 9.62 -6.56 10.65
CA LEU A 4 9.03 -6.26 9.35
C LEU A 4 7.60 -5.75 9.54
N TYR A 5 7.25 -4.73 8.76
CA TYR A 5 5.89 -4.23 8.62
C TYR A 5 5.49 -4.24 7.15
N ILE A 6 4.26 -4.68 6.86
CA ILE A 6 3.65 -4.60 5.54
C ILE A 6 2.36 -3.78 5.67
N GLY A 7 2.18 -2.81 4.78
CA GLY A 7 0.97 -2.00 4.77
C GLY A 7 0.64 -1.49 3.38
N GLU A 8 -0.64 -1.20 3.15
CA GLU A 8 -1.09 -0.51 1.93
C GLU A 8 -1.19 1.01 2.11
N THR A 9 -1.13 1.73 1.00
CA THR A 9 -1.43 3.16 0.97
C THR A 9 -1.93 3.58 -0.42
N LYS A 10 -2.93 4.46 -0.46
CA LYS A 10 -3.32 5.21 -1.66
C LYS A 10 -2.50 6.51 -1.82
N GLN A 11 -1.81 6.92 -0.76
CA GLN A 11 -1.05 8.17 -0.76
C GLN A 11 0.32 7.94 -1.41
N PRO A 12 0.95 9.02 -1.92
CA PRO A 12 2.36 8.97 -2.29
C PRO A 12 3.22 8.43 -1.14
N LEU A 13 4.19 7.57 -1.47
CA LEU A 13 4.99 6.83 -0.48
C LEU A 13 5.63 7.75 0.58
N HIS A 14 6.20 8.88 0.15
CA HIS A 14 6.83 9.85 1.06
C HIS A 14 5.85 10.38 2.12
N LYS A 15 4.57 10.59 1.78
CA LYS A 15 3.56 11.03 2.74
C LYS A 15 3.27 9.94 3.77
N ARG A 16 3.22 8.68 3.32
CA ARG A 16 3.03 7.53 4.21
C ARG A 16 4.21 7.36 5.17
N MET A 17 5.45 7.53 4.70
CA MET A 17 6.63 7.46 5.57
C MET A 17 6.64 8.57 6.62
N ALA A 18 6.26 9.79 6.22
CA ALA A 18 6.12 10.91 7.15
C ALA A 18 5.03 10.67 8.22
N GLN A 19 3.99 9.88 7.92
CA GLN A 19 3.00 9.47 8.92
C GLN A 19 3.58 8.46 9.90
N HIS A 20 4.30 7.44 9.41
CA HIS A 20 4.91 6.45 10.30
C HIS A 20 5.95 7.04 11.28
N ARG A 21 6.60 8.15 10.89
CA ARG A 21 7.55 8.86 11.76
C ARG A 21 6.91 9.73 12.83
N ARG A 22 5.67 10.19 12.63
CA ARG A 22 5.02 11.18 13.51
C ARG A 22 4.00 10.51 14.41
N ALA A 23 3.91 11.01 15.64
CA ALA A 23 2.79 10.69 16.51
C ALA A 23 1.51 11.25 15.89
N THR A 24 0.42 10.50 15.98
CA THR A 24 -0.86 10.92 15.44
C THR A 24 -1.61 11.67 16.54
N SER A 25 -1.96 12.94 16.29
CA SER A 25 -2.70 13.77 17.26
C SER A 25 -4.16 13.34 17.42
N THR A 26 -4.72 12.65 16.41
CA THR A 26 -6.09 12.16 16.39
C THR A 26 -6.13 10.71 15.92
N GLY A 27 -6.38 9.76 16.82
CA GLY A 27 -6.50 8.33 16.51
C GLY A 27 -5.39 7.47 17.12
N GLN A 28 -5.27 6.23 16.64
CA GLN A 28 -4.23 5.30 17.09
C GLN A 28 -2.95 5.48 16.29
N ASP A 29 -1.81 5.49 16.98
CA ASP A 29 -0.50 5.50 16.36
C ASP A 29 -0.29 4.27 15.49
N SER A 30 0.42 4.44 14.37
CA SER A 30 0.75 3.30 13.52
C SER A 30 1.66 2.30 14.25
N ALA A 31 1.54 1.01 13.92
CA ALA A 31 2.40 -0.04 14.48
C ALA A 31 3.91 0.27 14.29
N VAL A 32 4.25 0.91 13.15
CA VAL A 32 5.61 1.40 12.89
C VAL A 32 5.97 2.50 13.88
N HIS A 33 5.15 3.53 14.05
CA HIS A 33 5.42 4.63 14.99
C HIS A 33 5.64 4.13 16.42
N LEU A 34 4.76 3.24 16.89
CA LEU A 34 4.88 2.62 18.21
C LEU A 34 6.19 1.85 18.34
N HIS A 35 6.56 1.06 17.33
CA HIS A 35 7.83 0.34 17.33
C HIS A 35 9.04 1.28 17.41
N LEU A 36 9.04 2.36 16.61
CA LEU A 36 10.11 3.34 16.62
C LEU A 36 10.24 4.01 17.99
N LYS A 37 9.11 4.38 18.60
CA LYS A 37 9.06 5.00 19.92
C LYS A 37 9.53 4.05 21.03
N ASP A 38 9.00 2.83 21.07
CA ASP A 38 9.25 1.85 22.13
C ASP A 38 10.69 1.32 22.11
N LYS A 39 11.29 1.19 20.92
CA LYS A 39 12.66 0.68 20.74
C LYS A 39 13.71 1.76 20.54
N GLY A 40 13.31 3.03 20.39
CA GLY A 40 14.22 4.12 20.01
C GLY A 40 14.82 3.92 18.61
N HIS A 41 14.11 3.25 17.71
CA HIS A 41 14.56 2.97 16.35
C HIS A 41 14.20 4.09 15.37
N SER A 42 14.92 4.12 14.25
CA SER A 42 14.57 4.86 13.04
C SER A 42 14.63 3.93 11.84
N PHE A 43 14.02 4.33 10.72
CA PHE A 43 14.18 3.65 9.44
C PHE A 43 14.40 4.65 8.31
N GLU A 44 15.20 4.22 7.33
CA GLU A 44 15.52 4.98 6.12
C GLU A 44 14.52 4.68 5.02
N ASP A 45 14.17 5.70 4.21
CA ASP A 45 13.24 5.53 3.09
C ASP A 45 13.79 4.59 2.01
N ALA A 46 15.13 4.42 1.93
CA ALA A 46 15.79 3.49 1.02
C ALA A 46 15.51 2.00 1.35
N ASN A 47 15.16 1.70 2.60
CA ASN A 47 14.84 0.34 3.05
C ASN A 47 13.35 0.00 2.91
N VAL A 48 12.57 0.88 2.27
CA VAL A 48 11.14 0.70 2.03
C VAL A 48 10.94 0.15 0.62
N HIS A 49 10.33 -1.02 0.52
CA HIS A 49 10.11 -1.69 -0.76
C HIS A 49 8.64 -1.61 -1.18
N ILE A 50 8.40 -1.30 -2.46
CA ILE A 50 7.08 -1.42 -3.08
C ILE A 50 6.92 -2.86 -3.56
N LEU A 51 6.02 -3.60 -2.93
CA LEU A 51 5.74 -4.99 -3.29
C LEU A 51 4.83 -5.10 -4.52
N ASP A 52 3.84 -4.22 -4.64
CA ASP A 52 2.86 -4.26 -5.72
C ASP A 52 2.15 -2.90 -5.86
N ARG A 53 1.45 -2.69 -6.99
CA ARG A 53 0.59 -1.54 -7.27
C ARG A 53 -0.81 -2.03 -7.66
N GLU A 54 -1.84 -1.43 -7.06
CA GLU A 54 -3.24 -1.71 -7.38
C GLU A 54 -4.08 -0.49 -7.06
N ASP A 55 -4.83 -0.02 -8.04
CA ASP A 55 -5.64 1.19 -7.90
C ASP A 55 -6.95 0.91 -7.17
N ARG A 56 -7.51 -0.28 -7.39
CA ARG A 56 -8.83 -0.65 -6.85
C ARG A 56 -8.74 -0.95 -5.36
N TRP A 57 -9.68 -0.37 -4.63
CA TRP A 57 -9.63 -0.32 -3.16
C TRP A 57 -9.68 -1.70 -2.49
N PHE A 58 -10.56 -2.55 -3.01
CA PHE A 58 -10.80 -3.88 -2.48
C PHE A 58 -9.59 -4.78 -2.76
N GLU A 59 -9.15 -4.83 -4.02
CA GLU A 59 -8.06 -5.66 -4.49
C GLU A 59 -6.73 -5.28 -3.84
N ARG A 60 -6.48 -3.99 -3.62
CA ARG A 60 -5.31 -3.53 -2.87
C ARG A 60 -5.29 -4.08 -1.44
N GLY A 61 -6.44 -4.13 -0.78
CA GLY A 61 -6.56 -4.68 0.57
C GLY A 61 -6.43 -6.20 0.61
N VAL A 62 -6.93 -6.90 -0.42
CA VAL A 62 -6.72 -8.34 -0.58
C VAL A 62 -5.24 -8.64 -0.81
N LYS A 63 -4.55 -7.88 -1.67
CA LYS A 63 -3.10 -8.01 -1.89
C LYS A 63 -2.32 -7.84 -0.59
N GLU A 64 -2.62 -6.81 0.19
CA GLU A 64 -2.01 -6.61 1.52
C GLU A 64 -2.18 -7.84 2.42
N ALA A 65 -3.39 -8.40 2.49
CA ALA A 65 -3.67 -9.59 3.29
C ALA A 65 -2.88 -10.82 2.80
N ILE A 66 -2.72 -11.00 1.48
CA ILE A 66 -1.91 -12.07 0.89
C ILE A 66 -0.44 -11.92 1.31
N TYR A 67 0.15 -10.73 1.14
CA TYR A 67 1.55 -10.48 1.51
C TYR A 67 1.80 -10.68 3.01
N VAL A 68 0.91 -10.21 3.87
CA VAL A 68 1.02 -10.41 5.31
C VAL A 68 0.93 -11.90 5.68
N HIS A 69 0.08 -12.67 4.99
CA HIS A 69 0.00 -14.11 5.22
C HIS A 69 1.26 -14.86 4.78
N CYS A 70 1.85 -14.47 3.64
CA CYS A 70 3.04 -15.12 3.09
C CYS A 70 4.30 -14.77 3.91
N GLU A 71 4.50 -13.50 4.23
CA GLU A 71 5.71 -12.99 4.89
C GLU A 71 5.68 -13.11 6.41
N GLN A 72 4.48 -13.18 7.01
CA GLN A 72 4.29 -13.21 8.47
C GLN A 72 5.09 -12.09 9.20
N PRO A 73 4.88 -10.81 8.83
CA PRO A 73 5.61 -9.68 9.39
C PRO A 73 5.38 -9.52 10.90
N SER A 74 6.45 -9.32 11.67
CA SER A 74 6.41 -9.25 13.13
C SER A 74 5.67 -8.02 13.69
N LEU A 75 5.57 -6.93 12.91
CA LEU A 75 4.95 -5.68 13.36
C LEU A 75 3.46 -5.57 13.03
N ASN A 76 2.92 -6.42 12.15
CA ASN A 76 1.49 -6.43 11.83
C ASN A 76 0.70 -7.12 12.96
N ARG A 77 0.38 -6.38 14.02
CA ARG A 77 -0.48 -6.87 15.11
C ARG A 77 -1.89 -7.13 14.55
N GLY A 78 -2.43 -8.33 14.81
CA GLY A 78 -3.52 -9.01 14.07
C GLY A 78 -4.91 -8.37 13.96
N GLY A 79 -5.04 -7.05 14.07
CA GLY A 79 -6.30 -6.31 13.89
C GLY A 79 -6.23 -5.17 12.86
N GLY A 80 -5.08 -4.94 12.22
CA GLY A 80 -4.89 -3.81 11.31
C GLY A 80 -5.30 -4.06 9.85
N LEU A 81 -5.59 -5.31 9.47
CA LEU A 81 -5.95 -5.65 8.09
C LEU A 81 -7.42 -5.39 7.81
N ARG A 82 -7.69 -4.77 6.66
CA ARG A 82 -9.07 -4.53 6.19
C ARG A 82 -9.77 -5.80 5.74
N HIS A 83 -9.00 -6.79 5.25
CA HIS A 83 -9.53 -8.03 4.72
C HIS A 83 -8.89 -9.21 5.43
N GLN A 84 -9.73 -10.14 5.86
CA GLN A 84 -9.30 -11.43 6.40
C GLN A 84 -9.55 -12.50 5.33
N LEU A 85 -8.48 -13.17 4.90
CA LEU A 85 -8.59 -14.28 3.97
C LEU A 85 -9.14 -15.50 4.71
N SER A 86 -10.10 -16.19 4.08
CA SER A 86 -10.64 -17.44 4.63
C SER A 86 -9.54 -18.50 4.75
N ALA A 87 -9.63 -19.32 5.80
CA ALA A 87 -8.67 -20.40 6.05
C ALA A 87 -8.57 -21.42 4.90
N ILE A 88 -9.56 -21.47 4.00
CA ILE A 88 -9.51 -22.29 2.78
C ILE A 88 -8.34 -21.94 1.88
N TYR A 89 -7.83 -20.71 1.94
CA TYR A 89 -6.69 -20.26 1.13
C TYR A 89 -5.35 -20.65 1.75
N ASN A 90 -5.30 -21.05 3.03
CA ASN A 90 -4.05 -21.35 3.74
C ASN A 90 -3.15 -22.37 3.02
N PRO A 91 -3.67 -23.48 2.45
CA PRO A 91 -2.81 -24.43 1.72
C PRO A 91 -2.10 -23.78 0.53
N VAL A 92 -2.81 -22.93 -0.22
CA VAL A 92 -2.27 -22.21 -1.37
C VAL A 92 -1.27 -21.17 -0.91
N LEU A 93 -1.62 -20.33 0.07
CA LEU A 93 -0.77 -19.24 0.55
C LEU A 93 0.54 -19.76 1.16
N ARG A 94 0.52 -20.90 1.86
CA ARG A 94 1.72 -21.53 2.42
C ARG A 94 2.64 -22.13 1.36
N SER A 95 2.12 -22.43 0.18
CA SER A 95 2.91 -22.96 -0.94
C SER A 95 3.63 -21.89 -1.75
N LEU A 96 3.25 -20.62 -1.58
CA LEU A 96 3.88 -19.50 -2.27
C LEU A 96 5.27 -19.22 -1.69
N PRO A 97 6.28 -18.93 -2.53
CA PRO A 97 7.57 -18.48 -2.06
C PRO A 97 7.43 -17.14 -1.33
N ARG A 98 8.30 -16.89 -0.34
CA ARG A 98 8.40 -15.56 0.28
C ARG A 98 8.95 -14.57 -0.73
N CYS A 99 8.15 -13.55 -1.04
CA CYS A 99 8.41 -12.50 -2.01
C CYS A 99 9.52 -11.55 -1.56
N LEU A 100 9.70 -11.32 -0.26
CA LEU A 100 10.74 -10.41 0.24
C LEU A 100 12.17 -10.95 0.07
N ASN A 101 12.34 -12.27 0.02
CA ASN A 101 13.65 -12.89 -0.23
C ASN A 101 14.00 -12.99 -1.73
N ALA A 102 13.05 -12.74 -2.63
CA ALA A 102 13.24 -12.92 -4.08
C ALA A 102 13.78 -11.67 -4.81
N HIS A 103 14.00 -10.55 -4.11
CA HIS A 103 14.41 -9.27 -4.71
C HIS A 103 15.88 -8.88 -4.54
N ALA A 104 16.77 -9.84 -4.28
CA ALA A 104 18.11 -9.71 -4.83
C ALA A 104 17.99 -9.88 -6.37
N TYR A 105 17.94 -8.76 -7.11
CA TYR A 105 17.98 -8.58 -8.59
C TYR A 105 16.72 -7.97 -9.27
N PRO A 106 16.94 -7.20 -10.37
CA PRO A 106 16.22 -5.97 -10.69
C PRO A 106 14.86 -6.24 -11.34
N GLY A 107 13.92 -5.35 -11.08
CA GLY A 107 12.54 -5.48 -11.55
C GLY A 107 12.42 -5.58 -13.08
N PRO A 108 11.33 -6.20 -13.59
CA PRO A 108 10.97 -6.07 -14.99
C PRO A 108 10.73 -4.59 -15.29
N SER A 109 11.51 -4.09 -16.24
CA SER A 109 11.37 -2.78 -16.87
C SER A 109 9.90 -2.46 -17.17
N ASP A 110 9.52 -1.23 -16.82
CA ASP A 110 8.31 -0.59 -17.30
C ASP A 110 8.11 -0.85 -18.80
N LEU A 111 7.06 -1.60 -19.13
CA LEU A 111 6.49 -1.64 -20.47
C LEU A 111 5.01 -1.94 -20.40
N ARG A 112 4.29 -1.03 -19.74
CA ARG A 112 2.94 -0.65 -20.18
C ARG A 112 2.85 0.86 -20.25
N ASN A 113 3.55 1.40 -21.24
CA ASN A 113 3.06 2.58 -21.92
C ASN A 113 1.83 2.13 -22.72
N SER A 114 0.66 2.68 -22.42
CA SER A 114 -0.52 2.55 -23.29
C SER A 114 -1.33 3.83 -23.19
N HIS A 115 -0.98 4.72 -24.11
CA HIS A 115 -1.85 5.64 -24.81
C HIS A 115 -2.44 6.82 -24.04
N ASP A 116 -1.82 7.97 -24.32
CA ASP A 116 -2.55 9.17 -24.72
C ASP A 116 -3.93 8.85 -25.31
N ARG A 117 -4.98 9.22 -24.57
CA ARG A 117 -6.22 9.69 -25.17
C ARG A 117 -6.36 11.16 -24.82
N VAL A 118 -5.72 11.98 -25.65
CA VAL A 118 -6.15 13.35 -25.89
C VAL A 118 -7.47 13.30 -26.66
N GLY A 119 -8.47 14.02 -26.17
CA GLY A 119 -9.57 14.57 -26.96
C GLY A 119 -10.97 14.37 -26.38
N PRO A 120 -11.91 15.29 -26.66
CA PRO A 120 -11.80 16.74 -26.65
C PRO A 120 -12.70 17.36 -25.56
N GLY A 121 -12.42 18.62 -25.20
CA GLY A 121 -13.27 19.39 -24.31
C GLY A 121 -14.68 19.53 -24.88
N PHE A 122 -15.67 19.31 -24.02
CA PHE A 122 -17.04 19.77 -24.23
C PHE A 122 -17.41 20.70 -23.08
N THR A 123 -17.30 22.00 -23.36
CA THR A 123 -17.91 23.07 -22.57
C THR A 123 -19.41 23.03 -22.81
N MET A 124 -20.21 22.76 -21.78
CA MET A 124 -21.65 23.02 -21.83
C MET A 124 -21.88 24.47 -21.45
N SER A 125 -22.08 25.30 -22.47
CA SER A 125 -22.59 26.66 -22.37
C SER A 125 -24.08 26.61 -22.02
N SER A 126 -24.50 27.36 -21.00
CA SER A 126 -25.91 27.67 -20.73
C SER A 126 -26.56 28.37 -21.93
N PRO A 127 -27.82 28.09 -22.26
CA PRO A 127 -28.60 28.98 -23.12
C PRO A 127 -29.30 30.03 -22.26
N GLU A 128 -28.91 31.30 -22.44
CA GLU A 128 -29.78 32.44 -22.23
C GLU A 128 -30.92 32.37 -23.27
N THR A 129 -32.15 32.60 -22.84
CA THR A 129 -33.27 32.89 -23.75
C THR A 129 -33.82 34.27 -23.38
N LEU A 130 -33.89 35.15 -24.38
CA LEU A 130 -34.27 36.55 -24.30
C LEU A 130 -35.68 36.70 -24.93
N ALA A 131 -36.57 37.42 -24.25
CA ALA A 131 -37.78 38.13 -24.70
C ALA A 131 -38.92 37.36 -25.42
N GLU A 132 -40.13 37.42 -24.85
CA GLU A 132 -41.07 38.56 -25.03
C GLU A 132 -41.68 38.95 -23.68
#